data_AF-A0A935MH64-F1
#
_entry.id   AF-A0A935MH64-F1
#
_cell.length_a   1.000
_cell.length_b   1.000
_cell.length_c   1.000
_cell.angle_alpha   90.00
_cell.angle_beta   90.00
_cell.angle_gamma   90.00
#
_symmetry.space_group_name_H-M   'P 1'
#
loop_
_entity.id
_entity.type
_entity.pdbx_description
1 polymer ?
#
loop_
_entity_poly.entity_id
_entity_poly.type
_entity_poly.pdbx_seq_one_letter_code
_entity_poly.pdbx_strand_id
1 'polypeptide(L)'
;MPRPASPKSTAIRRLQAIKLKLVAAADRAEVSRGSGHSGTGAWLAAQTHSSGSAAAAQVALAAALHGAVPGGAGPSEGLSLTSAALSAGHLSPEHAAVIASTSRQLPASLDVAERLRVEAALVEQARRVDPARLRRTARRALTFAGRADAEVAAHEDVVLRTEESRAFERARLTLHEPRRDDERAFHGAGLRRSDPAQDHPAVGVSASVARESTGRGALG
;
A
#
# COMPACT_ATOMS: atom_id res chain seq x y z
N MET A 1 3.25 -13.65 33.53
CA MET A 1 1.96 -13.39 32.85
C MET A 1 2.03 -12.01 32.20
N PRO A 2 1.80 -11.86 30.89
CA PRO A 2 1.73 -10.54 30.25
C PRO A 2 0.54 -9.75 30.85
N ARG A 3 0.73 -8.46 31.16
CA ARG A 3 -0.37 -7.61 31.65
C ARG A 3 -1.46 -7.54 30.58
N PRO A 4 -2.75 -7.74 30.93
CA PRO A 4 -3.83 -7.55 29.98
C PRO A 4 -3.82 -6.09 29.51
N ALA A 5 -4.07 -5.88 28.22
CA ALA A 5 -4.19 -4.56 27.64
C ALA A 5 -5.29 -3.77 28.36
N SER A 6 -5.08 -2.47 28.61
CA SER A 6 -6.09 -1.65 29.27
C SER A 6 -7.41 -1.65 28.46
N PRO A 7 -8.59 -1.54 29.09
CA PRO A 7 -9.87 -1.49 28.39
C PRO A 7 -9.90 -0.42 27.28
N LYS A 8 -9.30 0.76 27.54
CA LYS A 8 -9.12 1.85 26.56
C LYS A 8 -8.32 1.40 25.34
N SER A 9 -7.15 0.78 25.54
CA SER A 9 -6.31 0.32 24.44
C SER A 9 -7.00 -0.77 23.60
N THR A 10 -7.77 -1.63 24.25
CA THR A 10 -8.59 -2.66 23.59
C THR A 10 -9.68 -2.02 22.72
N ALA A 11 -10.41 -1.03 23.24
CA ALA A 11 -11.44 -0.33 22.48
C ALA A 11 -10.88 0.38 21.23
N ILE A 12 -9.73 1.06 21.36
CA ILE A 12 -9.05 1.71 20.23
C ILE A 12 -8.69 0.67 19.16
N ARG A 13 -8.13 -0.48 19.54
CA ARG A 13 -7.78 -1.56 18.60
C ARG A 13 -9.00 -2.12 17.87
N ARG A 14 -10.13 -2.29 18.57
CA ARG A 14 -11.39 -2.73 17.95
C ARG A 14 -11.92 -1.71 16.95
N LEU A 15 -11.86 -0.43 17.28
CA LEU A 15 -12.22 0.64 16.34
C LEU A 15 -11.33 0.64 15.09
N GLN A 16 -10.02 0.44 15.27
CA GLN A 16 -9.09 0.29 14.14
C GLN A 16 -9.43 -0.93 13.28
N ALA A 17 -9.85 -2.04 13.88
CA ALA A 17 -10.32 -3.22 13.16
C ALA A 17 -11.58 -2.91 12.31
N ILE A 18 -12.55 -2.19 12.88
CA ILE A 18 -13.75 -1.75 12.17
C ILE A 18 -13.38 -0.84 11.00
N LYS A 19 -12.49 0.14 11.23
CA LYS A 19 -11.98 1.01 10.15
C LYS A 19 -11.42 0.19 9.00
N LEU A 20 -10.57 -0.80 9.26
CA LEU A 20 -9.99 -1.64 8.20
C LEU A 20 -11.03 -2.46 7.44
N LYS A 21 -12.07 -2.97 8.12
CA LYS A 21 -13.21 -3.63 7.44
C LYS A 21 -13.96 -2.68 6.51
N LEU A 22 -14.20 -1.45 6.95
CA LEU A 22 -14.84 -0.41 6.13
C LEU A 22 -13.96 -0.03 4.94
N VAL A 23 -12.66 0.10 5.13
CA VAL A 23 -11.71 0.38 4.03
C VAL A 23 -11.72 -0.76 3.01
N ALA A 24 -11.70 -2.03 3.44
CA ALA A 24 -11.81 -3.16 2.51
C ALA A 24 -13.15 -3.20 1.78
N ALA A 25 -14.25 -2.82 2.44
CA ALA A 25 -15.56 -2.73 1.79
C ALA A 25 -15.61 -1.59 0.78
N ALA A 26 -15.04 -0.42 1.10
CA ALA A 26 -14.92 0.72 0.21
C ALA A 26 -14.08 0.41 -1.04
N ASP A 27 -12.98 -0.31 -0.85
CA ASP A 27 -12.11 -0.76 -1.95
C ASP A 27 -12.85 -1.69 -2.92
N ARG A 28 -13.56 -2.69 -2.38
CA ARG A 28 -14.40 -3.62 -3.19
C ARG A 28 -15.56 -2.92 -3.89
N ALA A 29 -16.12 -1.87 -3.30
CA ALA A 29 -17.18 -1.09 -3.90
C ALA A 29 -16.66 -0.04 -4.90
N GLU A 30 -15.34 0.02 -5.14
CA GLU A 30 -14.68 0.97 -6.04
C GLU A 30 -15.08 2.44 -5.80
N VAL A 31 -15.30 2.83 -4.54
CA VAL A 31 -15.85 4.17 -4.19
C VAL A 31 -15.01 5.33 -4.71
N SER A 32 -13.72 5.11 -4.95
CA SER A 32 -12.83 6.11 -5.54
C SER A 32 -13.23 6.46 -6.98
N ARG A 33 -13.68 5.49 -7.77
CA ARG A 33 -14.12 5.72 -9.17
C ARG A 33 -15.37 6.59 -9.22
N GLY A 34 -16.31 6.35 -8.32
CA GLY A 34 -17.53 7.16 -8.20
C GLY A 34 -17.31 8.57 -7.63
N SER A 35 -16.13 8.86 -7.10
CA SER A 35 -15.82 10.12 -6.39
C SER A 35 -14.66 10.91 -7.01
N GLY A 36 -14.19 10.53 -8.22
CA GLY A 36 -13.14 11.25 -8.95
C GLY A 36 -11.73 11.11 -8.37
N HIS A 37 -11.51 10.15 -7.46
CA HIS A 37 -10.18 9.88 -6.89
C HIS A 37 -9.45 8.81 -7.71
N SER A 38 -8.13 8.92 -7.82
CA SER A 38 -7.29 7.97 -8.56
C SER A 38 -7.25 6.55 -7.98
N GLY A 39 -7.72 6.36 -6.74
CA GLY A 39 -7.85 5.06 -6.09
C GLY A 39 -8.33 5.19 -4.64
N THR A 40 -8.65 4.05 -4.01
CA THR A 40 -9.17 4.01 -2.63
C THR A 40 -8.23 4.64 -1.62
N GLY A 41 -6.91 4.57 -1.83
CA GLY A 41 -5.92 5.24 -0.96
C GLY A 41 -6.02 6.76 -1.02
N ALA A 42 -6.18 7.34 -2.21
CA ALA A 42 -6.36 8.79 -2.38
C ALA A 42 -7.69 9.26 -1.78
N TRP A 43 -8.75 8.50 -2.02
CA TRP A 43 -10.07 8.73 -1.40
C TRP A 43 -10.00 8.69 0.13
N LEU A 44 -9.35 7.67 0.70
CA LEU A 44 -9.20 7.51 2.15
C LEU A 44 -8.35 8.63 2.76
N ALA A 45 -7.27 9.04 2.09
CA ALA A 45 -6.43 10.16 2.51
C ALA A 45 -7.24 11.46 2.61
N ALA A 46 -8.02 11.77 1.57
CA ALA A 46 -8.90 12.93 1.54
C ALA A 46 -9.95 12.89 2.65
N GLN A 47 -10.60 11.74 2.85
CA GLN A 47 -11.69 11.60 3.83
C GLN A 47 -11.22 11.62 5.30
N THR A 48 -9.97 11.23 5.56
CA THR A 48 -9.43 11.10 6.93
C THR A 48 -8.34 12.12 7.26
N HIS A 49 -8.09 13.08 6.37
CA HIS A 49 -7.00 14.06 6.49
C HIS A 49 -5.66 13.41 6.84
N SER A 50 -5.35 12.27 6.20
CA SER A 50 -4.12 11.52 6.41
C SER A 50 -3.21 11.59 5.19
N SER A 51 -1.92 11.27 5.36
CA SER A 51 -1.01 11.24 4.22
C SER A 51 -1.38 10.12 3.24
N GLY A 52 -1.10 10.33 1.96
CA GLY A 52 -1.33 9.31 0.92
C GLY A 52 -0.63 7.97 1.24
N SER A 53 0.57 8.01 1.80
CA SER A 53 1.31 6.81 2.20
C SER A 53 0.66 6.06 3.37
N ALA A 54 0.14 6.77 4.37
CA ALA A 54 -0.56 6.16 5.49
C ALA A 54 -1.90 5.54 5.05
N ALA A 55 -2.65 6.24 4.19
CA ALA A 55 -3.89 5.74 3.63
C ALA A 55 -3.66 4.52 2.73
N ALA A 56 -2.65 4.56 1.84
CA ALA A 56 -2.28 3.42 1.00
C ALA A 56 -1.88 2.19 1.82
N ALA A 57 -1.11 2.39 2.91
CA ALA A 57 -0.77 1.30 3.82
C ALA A 57 -2.01 0.70 4.51
N GLN A 58 -3.01 1.53 4.87
CA GLN A 58 -4.27 1.05 5.44
C GLN A 58 -5.10 0.26 4.43
N VAL A 59 -5.17 0.69 3.17
CA VAL A 59 -5.85 -0.05 2.10
C VAL A 59 -5.16 -1.39 1.86
N ALA A 60 -3.84 -1.42 1.72
CA ALA A 60 -3.08 -2.65 1.53
C ALA A 60 -3.23 -3.62 2.72
N LEU A 61 -3.24 -3.11 3.95
CA LEU A 61 -3.48 -3.93 5.15
C LEU A 61 -4.91 -4.48 5.18
N ALA A 62 -5.91 -3.64 4.87
CA ALA A 62 -7.30 -4.05 4.79
C ALA A 62 -7.52 -5.15 3.74
N ALA A 63 -6.89 -5.01 2.58
CA ALA A 63 -6.90 -6.01 1.52
C ALA A 63 -6.22 -7.32 1.96
N ALA A 64 -5.10 -7.27 2.69
CA ALA A 64 -4.44 -8.49 3.18
C ALA A 64 -5.29 -9.24 4.25
N LEU A 65 -6.02 -8.50 5.09
CA LEU A 65 -6.88 -9.05 6.14
C LEU A 65 -8.22 -9.58 5.63
N HIS A 66 -8.75 -8.98 4.55
CA HIS A 66 -10.14 -9.18 4.13
C HIS A 66 -10.29 -9.49 2.63
N GLY A 67 -9.19 -9.59 1.90
CA GLY A 67 -9.17 -9.77 0.46
C GLY A 67 -9.03 -11.24 0.07
N ALA A 68 -9.97 -11.69 -0.75
CA ALA A 68 -9.66 -12.55 -1.88
C ALA A 68 -9.06 -11.64 -2.96
N VAL A 69 -7.82 -11.90 -3.39
CA VAL A 69 -7.21 -11.18 -4.53
C VAL A 69 -7.77 -11.75 -5.83
N PRO A 70 -8.39 -10.96 -6.71
CA PRO A 70 -8.66 -11.38 -8.09
C PRO A 70 -7.33 -11.47 -8.85
N GLY A 71 -7.00 -12.65 -9.41
CA GLY A 71 -5.89 -12.80 -10.36
C GLY A 71 -4.51 -13.15 -9.81
N GLY A 72 -4.38 -13.52 -8.53
CA GLY A 72 -3.15 -14.11 -7.98
C GLY A 72 -3.18 -15.64 -8.07
N ALA A 73 -2.14 -16.26 -8.62
CA ALA A 73 -2.00 -17.73 -8.66
C ALA A 73 -1.74 -18.29 -7.25
N GLY A 74 -2.80 -18.49 -6.48
CA GLY A 74 -2.80 -19.14 -5.17
C GLY A 74 -4.07 -18.82 -4.40
N PRO A 75 -4.50 -19.68 -3.45
CA PRO A 75 -5.66 -19.41 -2.61
C PRO A 75 -5.36 -18.18 -1.74
N SER A 76 -5.82 -17.01 -2.18
CA SER A 76 -5.90 -15.83 -1.32
C SER A 76 -7.07 -16.01 -0.36
N GLU A 77 -6.92 -16.95 0.58
CA GLU A 77 -7.65 -16.84 1.84
C GLU A 77 -7.04 -15.67 2.59
N GLY A 78 -7.83 -14.62 2.82
CA GLY A 78 -7.42 -13.51 3.67
C GLY A 78 -6.97 -14.01 5.05
N LEU A 79 -6.19 -13.20 5.75
CA LEU A 79 -5.64 -13.53 7.08
C LEU A 79 -6.73 -13.54 8.15
N SER A 80 -7.52 -14.62 8.18
CA SER A 80 -8.74 -14.75 8.97
C SER A 80 -8.46 -14.79 10.47
N LEU A 81 -7.42 -15.50 10.91
CA LEU A 81 -7.01 -15.56 12.31
C LEU A 81 -6.51 -14.21 12.81
N THR A 82 -5.75 -13.51 11.96
CA THR A 82 -5.23 -12.17 12.24
C THR A 82 -6.37 -11.16 12.32
N SER A 83 -7.30 -11.20 11.36
CA SER A 83 -8.51 -10.37 11.34
C SER A 83 -9.38 -10.57 12.57
N ALA A 84 -9.58 -11.83 13.00
CA ALA A 84 -10.32 -12.16 14.21
C ALA A 84 -9.62 -11.62 15.48
N ALA A 85 -8.31 -11.83 15.61
CA ALA A 85 -7.53 -11.37 16.75
C ALA A 85 -7.48 -9.83 16.85
N LEU A 86 -7.40 -9.13 15.71
CA LEU A 86 -7.50 -7.67 15.65
C LEU A 86 -8.90 -7.19 16.04
N SER A 87 -9.95 -7.84 15.53
CA SER A 87 -11.35 -7.53 15.86
C SER A 87 -11.67 -7.73 17.34
N ALA A 88 -11.02 -8.69 18.00
CA ALA A 88 -11.14 -8.89 19.44
C ALA A 88 -10.38 -7.84 20.27
N GLY A 89 -9.46 -7.08 19.65
CA GLY A 89 -8.59 -6.10 20.30
C GLY A 89 -7.31 -6.70 20.91
N HIS A 90 -7.01 -7.97 20.62
CA HIS A 90 -5.80 -8.64 21.10
C HIS A 90 -4.55 -8.13 20.40
N LEU A 91 -4.67 -7.76 19.12
CA LEU A 91 -3.58 -7.23 18.30
C LEU A 91 -3.79 -5.76 17.99
N SER A 92 -2.70 -5.08 17.66
CA SER A 92 -2.74 -3.73 17.05
C SER A 92 -2.58 -3.82 15.52
N PRO A 93 -2.92 -2.76 14.77
CA PRO A 93 -2.72 -2.73 13.31
C PRO A 93 -1.26 -2.96 12.90
N GLU A 94 -0.30 -2.54 13.72
CA GLU A 94 1.12 -2.74 13.48
C GLU A 94 1.50 -4.22 13.56
N HIS A 95 0.92 -4.99 14.50
CA HIS A 95 1.09 -6.44 14.53
C HIS A 95 0.50 -7.10 13.28
N ALA A 96 -0.72 -6.69 12.92
CA ALA A 96 -1.39 -7.20 11.72
C ALA A 96 -0.57 -6.90 10.44
N ALA A 97 0.04 -5.72 10.35
CA ALA A 97 0.91 -5.35 9.23
C ALA A 97 2.16 -6.22 9.14
N VAL A 98 2.75 -6.61 10.28
CA VAL A 98 3.87 -7.56 10.30
C VAL A 98 3.44 -8.92 9.76
N ILE A 99 2.35 -9.47 10.27
CA ILE A 99 1.83 -10.78 9.83
C ILE A 99 1.48 -10.74 8.34
N ALA A 100 0.81 -9.68 7.88
CA ALA A 100 0.50 -9.50 6.47
C ALA A 100 1.75 -9.39 5.58
N SER A 101 2.78 -8.69 6.04
CA SER A 101 4.05 -8.63 5.30
C SER A 101 4.72 -9.98 5.22
N THR A 102 4.78 -10.72 6.33
CA THR A 102 5.36 -12.07 6.39
C THR A 102 4.60 -13.03 5.49
N SER A 103 3.26 -13.03 5.52
CA SER A 103 2.43 -13.89 4.68
C SER A 103 2.68 -13.70 3.18
N ARG A 104 2.99 -12.47 2.73
CA ARG A 104 3.34 -12.18 1.33
C ARG A 104 4.75 -12.64 0.94
N GLN A 105 5.65 -12.79 1.92
CA GLN A 105 7.02 -13.25 1.70
C GLN A 105 7.12 -14.77 1.72
N LEU A 106 6.10 -15.47 2.23
CA LEU A 106 6.09 -16.94 2.26
C LEU A 106 6.15 -17.54 0.84
N PRO A 107 7.01 -18.56 0.62
CA PRO A 107 7.21 -19.17 -0.68
C PRO A 107 5.93 -19.84 -1.18
N ALA A 108 5.70 -19.81 -2.50
CA ALA A 108 4.54 -20.41 -3.15
C ALA A 108 4.45 -21.94 -2.96
N SER A 109 5.55 -22.59 -2.58
CA SER A 109 5.61 -24.04 -2.27
C SER A 109 4.92 -24.43 -0.96
N LEU A 110 4.51 -23.47 -0.12
CA LEU A 110 3.70 -23.78 1.06
C LEU A 110 2.24 -24.00 0.69
N ASP A 111 1.70 -25.10 1.19
CA ASP A 111 0.26 -25.39 1.09
C ASP A 111 -0.58 -24.50 2.02
N VAL A 112 -1.91 -24.62 1.92
CA VAL A 112 -2.86 -23.83 2.72
C VAL A 112 -2.72 -24.13 4.22
N ALA A 113 -2.52 -25.40 4.60
CA ALA A 113 -2.42 -25.80 6.00
C ALA A 113 -1.12 -25.31 6.65
N GLU A 114 -0.02 -25.33 5.91
CA GLU A 114 1.27 -24.74 6.29
C GLU A 114 1.15 -23.23 6.49
N ARG A 115 0.52 -22.52 5.54
CA ARG A 115 0.27 -21.08 5.66
C ARG A 115 -0.59 -20.74 6.86
N LEU A 116 -1.64 -21.53 7.11
CA LEU A 116 -2.51 -21.37 8.27
C LEU A 116 -1.77 -21.62 9.60
N ARG A 117 -0.89 -22.64 9.66
CA ARG A 117 -0.03 -22.90 10.82
C ARG A 117 0.92 -21.74 11.10
N VAL A 118 1.52 -21.18 10.05
CA VAL A 118 2.36 -19.97 10.17
C VAL A 118 1.54 -18.80 10.70
N GLU A 119 0.36 -18.53 10.14
CA GLU A 119 -0.50 -17.45 10.62
C GLU A 119 -0.87 -17.63 12.10
N ALA A 120 -1.34 -18.82 12.48
CA ALA A 120 -1.74 -19.13 13.84
C ALA A 120 -0.58 -18.92 14.84
N ALA A 121 0.62 -19.41 14.51
CA ALA A 121 1.80 -19.25 15.34
C ALA A 121 2.20 -17.77 15.49
N LEU A 122 2.16 -17.00 14.40
CA LEU A 122 2.47 -15.57 14.45
C LEU A 122 1.45 -14.78 15.27
N VAL A 123 0.15 -15.09 15.14
CA VAL A 123 -0.91 -14.48 15.97
C VAL A 123 -0.67 -14.76 17.44
N GLU A 124 -0.32 -15.99 17.80
CA GLU A 124 0.00 -16.35 19.17
C GLU A 124 1.23 -15.60 19.70
N GLN A 125 2.31 -15.51 18.93
CA GLN A 125 3.48 -14.74 19.33
C GLN A 125 3.15 -13.24 19.48
N ALA A 126 2.38 -12.68 18.55
CA ALA A 126 1.99 -11.27 18.55
C ALA A 126 1.18 -10.83 19.78
N ARG A 127 0.54 -11.76 20.49
CA ARG A 127 -0.15 -11.47 21.76
C ARG A 127 0.81 -11.19 22.92
N ARG A 128 2.07 -11.59 22.80
CA ARG A 128 3.06 -11.61 23.90
C ARG A 128 4.20 -10.63 23.70
N VAL A 129 4.46 -10.20 22.48
CA VAL A 129 5.61 -9.34 22.13
C VAL A 129 5.16 -8.09 21.38
N ASP A 130 5.99 -7.05 21.35
CA ASP A 130 5.76 -5.87 20.52
C ASP A 130 5.98 -6.16 19.01
N PRO A 131 5.53 -5.27 18.10
CA PRO A 131 5.66 -5.48 16.66
C PRO A 131 7.11 -5.60 16.18
N ALA A 132 8.07 -4.91 16.81
CA ALA A 132 9.47 -4.97 16.38
C ALA A 132 10.09 -6.33 16.73
N ARG A 133 9.78 -6.87 17.91
CA ARG A 133 10.19 -8.23 18.30
C ARG A 133 9.46 -9.30 17.50
N LEU A 134 8.20 -9.07 17.14
CA LEU A 134 7.48 -9.96 16.22
C LEU A 134 8.17 -10.00 14.85
N ARG A 135 8.56 -8.85 14.26
CA ARG A 135 9.28 -8.81 12.97
C ARG A 135 10.52 -9.69 12.96
N ARG A 136 11.34 -9.63 14.02
CA ARG A 136 12.55 -10.46 14.13
C ARG A 136 12.20 -11.95 14.10
N THR A 137 11.18 -12.36 14.85
CA THR A 137 10.75 -13.77 14.90
C THR A 137 10.11 -14.21 13.58
N ALA A 138 9.38 -13.32 12.91
CA ALA A 138 8.66 -13.59 11.68
C ALA A 138 9.57 -13.80 10.46
N ARG A 139 10.85 -13.39 10.51
CA ARG A 139 11.85 -13.72 9.48
C ARG A 139 12.08 -15.24 9.38
N ARG A 140 11.90 -15.95 10.49
CA ARG A 140 12.00 -17.42 10.57
C ARG A 140 10.62 -18.09 10.50
N ALA A 141 9.66 -17.50 9.81
CA ALA A 141 8.28 -18.00 9.76
C ALA A 141 8.16 -19.45 9.25
N LEU A 142 9.08 -19.89 8.38
CA LEU A 142 9.11 -21.27 7.88
C LEU A 142 9.30 -22.33 8.97
N THR A 143 9.87 -21.97 10.12
CA THR A 143 9.96 -22.89 11.28
C THR A 143 8.56 -23.33 11.73
N PHE A 144 7.56 -22.45 11.66
CA PHE A 144 6.18 -22.78 12.04
C PHE A 144 5.47 -23.69 11.03
N ALA A 145 5.93 -23.70 9.77
CA ALA A 145 5.49 -24.65 8.76
C ALA A 145 6.15 -26.03 8.93
N GLY A 146 7.14 -26.18 9.83
CA GLY A 146 7.88 -27.44 10.01
C GLY A 146 8.90 -27.71 8.92
N ARG A 147 9.35 -26.67 8.21
CA ARG A 147 10.44 -26.78 7.22
C ARG A 147 11.78 -27.04 7.90
N ALA A 148 12.71 -27.64 7.15
CA ALA A 148 14.05 -27.93 7.62
C ALA A 148 14.83 -26.64 7.93
N ASP A 149 15.75 -26.68 8.91
CA ASP A 149 16.53 -25.51 9.33
C ASP A 149 17.31 -24.86 8.19
N ALA A 150 17.80 -25.64 7.22
CA ALA A 150 18.47 -25.14 6.03
C ALA A 150 17.55 -24.28 5.15
N GLU A 151 16.29 -24.71 4.96
CA GLU A 151 15.29 -23.94 4.21
C GLU A 151 14.90 -22.65 4.96
N VAL A 152 14.78 -22.73 6.28
CA VAL A 152 14.49 -21.58 7.14
C VAL A 152 15.61 -20.53 7.02
N ALA A 153 16.87 -20.95 7.14
CA ALA A 153 18.03 -20.07 7.04
C ALA A 153 18.12 -19.42 5.66
N ALA A 154 17.97 -20.19 4.58
CA ALA A 154 17.98 -19.67 3.22
C ALA A 154 16.87 -18.63 2.99
N HIS A 155 15.67 -18.88 3.53
CA HIS A 155 14.57 -17.92 3.45
C HIS A 155 14.85 -16.64 4.27
N GLU A 156 15.36 -16.78 5.49
CA GLU A 156 15.73 -15.65 6.35
C GLU A 156 16.77 -14.75 5.68
N ASP A 157 17.79 -15.35 5.05
CA ASP A 157 18.82 -14.62 4.31
C ASP A 157 18.23 -13.80 3.15
N VAL A 158 17.29 -14.38 2.39
CA VAL A 158 16.60 -13.67 1.29
C VAL A 158 15.78 -12.49 1.83
N VAL A 159 15.06 -12.69 2.93
CA VAL A 159 14.27 -11.63 3.58
C VAL A 159 15.18 -10.50 4.03
N LEU A 160 16.28 -10.81 4.73
CA LEU A 160 17.24 -9.83 5.23
C LEU A 160 17.87 -9.02 4.09
N ARG A 161 18.40 -9.67 3.05
CA ARG A 161 18.99 -8.99 1.89
C ARG A 161 18.01 -8.05 1.21
N THR A 162 16.74 -8.45 1.11
CA THR A 162 15.69 -7.63 0.52
C THR A 162 15.38 -6.40 1.40
N GLU A 163 15.35 -6.57 2.72
CA GLU A 163 15.16 -5.46 3.67
C GLU A 163 16.33 -4.47 3.63
N GLU A 164 17.57 -4.99 3.62
CA GLU A 164 18.80 -4.21 3.51
C GLU A 164 18.84 -3.41 2.21
N SER A 165 18.54 -4.05 1.08
CA SER A 165 18.48 -3.37 -0.23
C SER A 165 17.49 -2.21 -0.20
N ARG A 166 16.29 -2.41 0.36
CA ARG A 166 15.29 -1.33 0.50
C ARG A 166 15.74 -0.24 1.46
N ALA A 167 16.44 -0.60 2.53
CA ALA A 167 16.98 0.38 3.47
C ALA A 167 18.08 1.22 2.83
N PHE A 168 18.96 0.59 2.05
CA PHE A 168 19.99 1.25 1.26
C PHE A 168 19.39 2.21 0.25
N GLU A 169 18.43 1.77 -0.56
CA GLU A 169 17.76 2.64 -1.55
C GLU A 169 17.07 3.85 -0.90
N ARG A 170 16.48 3.69 0.29
CA ARG A 170 15.88 4.83 1.02
C ARG A 170 16.91 5.78 1.63
N ALA A 171 18.06 5.26 2.06
CA ALA A 171 19.12 6.05 2.68
C ALA A 171 20.02 6.74 1.65
N ARG A 172 20.01 6.26 0.40
CA ARG A 172 20.78 6.84 -0.69
C ARG A 172 20.25 8.22 -1.03
N LEU A 173 21.07 9.25 -0.77
CA LEU A 173 20.84 10.59 -1.26
C LEU A 173 21.19 10.64 -2.74
N THR A 174 20.20 10.92 -3.58
CA THR A 174 20.42 11.23 -4.99
C THR A 174 20.51 12.76 -5.15
N LEU A 175 21.70 13.27 -5.43
CA LEU A 175 21.88 14.67 -5.82
C LEU A 175 21.36 14.82 -7.26
N HIS A 176 20.16 15.41 -7.40
CA HIS A 176 19.70 15.91 -8.69
C HIS A 176 20.40 17.25 -8.93
N GLU A 177 21.44 17.26 -9.78
CA GLU A 177 21.99 18.51 -10.28
C GLU A 177 20.88 19.20 -11.11
N PRO A 178 20.41 20.38 -10.72
CA PRO A 178 19.52 21.13 -11.59
C PRO A 178 20.29 21.47 -12.86
N ARG A 179 19.69 21.22 -14.03
CA ARG A 179 20.25 21.70 -15.30
C ARG A 179 20.43 23.21 -15.19
N ARG A 180 21.67 23.69 -15.33
CA ARG A 180 21.98 25.12 -15.48
C ARG A 180 21.62 25.55 -16.89
N ASP A 181 20.32 25.67 -17.15
CA ASP A 181 19.82 26.36 -18.33
C ASP A 181 19.43 27.77 -17.87
N ASP A 182 20.39 28.70 -17.90
CA ASP A 182 20.16 30.14 -18.15
C ASP A 182 21.50 30.88 -18.24
N GLU A 183 22.25 30.61 -19.31
CA GLU A 183 23.13 31.61 -19.91
C GLU A 183 22.52 32.04 -21.25
N ARG A 184 21.62 33.04 -21.21
CA ARG A 184 21.49 34.10 -22.22
C ARG A 184 20.46 35.15 -21.81
N ALA A 185 20.86 36.40 -22.01
CA ALA A 185 20.07 37.64 -22.03
C ALA A 185 19.96 38.44 -20.72
N PHE A 186 21.11 38.82 -20.16
CA PHE A 186 21.26 40.16 -19.56
C PHE A 186 22.15 41.03 -20.46
N HIS A 187 21.53 41.67 -21.46
CA HIS A 187 22.01 42.96 -21.97
C HIS A 187 20.88 43.96 -21.76
N GLY A 188 21.15 44.94 -20.90
CA GLY A 188 20.18 45.96 -20.51
C GLY A 188 19.96 47.04 -21.56
N ALA A 189 18.74 47.56 -21.58
CA ALA A 189 18.44 48.96 -21.87
C ALA A 189 17.10 49.28 -21.18
N GLY A 190 17.10 50.26 -20.28
CA GLY A 190 15.98 50.54 -19.38
C GLY A 190 14.91 51.48 -19.94
N LEU A 191 13.79 51.54 -19.19
CA LEU A 191 12.89 52.69 -18.90
C LEU A 191 12.21 53.35 -20.12
N ARG A 192 10.89 53.55 -20.24
CA ARG A 192 9.81 53.82 -19.26
C ARG A 192 8.43 53.47 -19.83
N ARG A 193 7.47 53.39 -18.90
CA ARG A 193 6.00 53.27 -19.01
C ARG A 193 5.34 54.22 -20.04
N SER A 194 4.25 53.76 -20.65
CA SER A 194 2.92 54.38 -20.59
C SER A 194 1.87 53.40 -21.13
N ASP A 195 0.78 53.24 -20.39
CA ASP A 195 -0.43 52.46 -20.69
C ASP A 195 -1.50 53.44 -21.25
N PRO A 196 -2.73 53.05 -21.60
CA PRO A 196 -3.19 52.24 -22.73
C PRO A 196 -4.19 53.01 -23.65
N ALA A 197 -4.43 52.53 -24.88
CA ALA A 197 -5.64 52.90 -25.64
C ALA A 197 -6.03 51.81 -26.67
N GLN A 198 -7.19 51.21 -26.42
CA GLN A 198 -8.28 50.77 -27.32
C GLN A 198 -7.96 50.48 -28.79
N ASP A 199 -8.33 49.30 -29.29
CA ASP A 199 -9.56 49.15 -30.09
C ASP A 199 -9.88 47.66 -30.37
N HIS A 200 -11.18 47.33 -30.33
CA HIS A 200 -11.79 46.09 -30.87
C HIS A 200 -11.85 46.19 -32.43
N PRO A 201 -12.45 45.26 -33.24
CA PRO A 201 -13.18 44.02 -32.95
C PRO A 201 -12.93 42.80 -33.90
N ALA A 202 -13.48 41.66 -33.48
CA ALA A 202 -14.27 40.66 -34.23
C ALA A 202 -13.74 39.86 -35.45
N VAL A 203 -14.41 38.69 -35.59
CA VAL A 203 -14.55 37.81 -36.77
C VAL A 203 -13.37 36.84 -36.96
N GLY A 204 -13.53 35.53 -37.08
CA GLY A 204 -14.67 34.64 -37.27
C GLY A 204 -14.19 33.36 -37.99
N VAL A 205 -15.08 32.38 -38.13
CA VAL A 205 -14.98 31.19 -39.02
C VAL A 205 -14.09 30.05 -38.49
N SER A 206 -14.64 29.01 -37.85
CA SER A 206 -15.43 27.87 -38.37
C SER A 206 -14.65 26.78 -39.10
N ALA A 207 -15.14 25.55 -38.88
CA ALA A 207 -15.00 24.33 -39.68
C ALA A 207 -13.69 23.54 -39.51
N SER A 208 -13.65 22.20 -39.51
CA SER A 208 -14.65 21.13 -39.60
C SER A 208 -13.87 19.79 -39.60
N VAL A 209 -14.45 18.73 -39.01
CA VAL A 209 -14.52 17.32 -39.49
C VAL A 209 -13.19 16.65 -39.92
N ALA A 210 -12.79 15.49 -39.37
CA ALA A 210 -13.37 14.21 -39.80
C ALA A 210 -13.11 13.05 -38.83
N ARG A 211 -14.17 12.24 -38.68
CA ARG A 211 -14.13 10.84 -38.26
C ARG A 211 -13.46 10.00 -39.35
N GLU A 212 -12.72 8.97 -38.95
CA GLU A 212 -12.67 7.76 -39.76
C GLU A 212 -12.70 6.53 -38.85
N SER A 213 -13.86 5.86 -38.88
CA SER A 213 -14.03 4.47 -38.51
C SER A 213 -13.93 3.67 -39.81
N THR A 214 -13.18 2.57 -39.83
CA THR A 214 -13.36 1.31 -40.59
C THR A 214 -12.04 0.53 -40.38
N GLY A 215 -11.99 -0.78 -40.12
CA GLY A 215 -12.98 -1.77 -40.48
C GLY A 215 -12.83 -3.10 -39.75
N ARG A 216 -13.95 -3.80 -39.91
CA ARG A 216 -14.31 -5.15 -39.54
C ARG A 216 -14.01 -6.05 -40.75
N GLY A 217 -13.44 -7.22 -40.51
CA GLY A 217 -13.36 -8.33 -41.47
C GLY A 217 -12.62 -9.48 -40.78
N ALA A 218 -13.26 -10.52 -40.24
CA ALA A 218 -14.11 -11.56 -40.83
C ALA A 218 -13.32 -12.85 -41.14
N LEU A 219 -13.71 -13.90 -40.42
CA LEU A 219 -13.82 -15.31 -40.83
C LEU A 219 -12.55 -16.18 -40.93
N GLY A 220 -12.65 -17.30 -40.22
CA GLY A 220 -11.75 -18.45 -40.15
C GLY A 220 -12.21 -19.35 -39.02
#